data_AF-A0A3L7RZM0-F1
#
_entry.id   AF-A0A3L7RZM0-F1
#
_cell.length_a   1.000
_cell.length_b   1.000
_cell.length_c   1.000
_cell.angle_alpha   90.00
_cell.angle_beta   90.00
_cell.angle_gamma   90.00
#
_symmetry.space_group_name_H-M   'P 1'
#
loop_
_entity.id
_entity.type
_entity.pdbx_description
1 polymer ?
#
loop_
_entity_poly.entity_id
_entity_poly.type
_entity_poly.pdbx_seq_one_letter_code
_entity_poly.pdbx_strand_id
1 'polypeptide(L)' 'MATEFKLPDLGENIASGDVVTVFVSEGDVVKPGQALLEVETDK' A
#
# COMPACT_ATOMS: atom_id res chain seq x y z
N MET A 1 -4.69 -8.94 -16.57
CA MET A 1 -3.41 -8.21 -16.60
C MET A 1 -3.26 -7.58 -15.23
N ALA A 2 -2.27 -8.02 -14.44
CA ALA A 2 -2.01 -7.44 -13.12
C ALA A 2 -1.19 -6.17 -13.33
N THR A 3 -1.66 -5.04 -12.81
CA THR A 3 -0.90 -3.80 -12.81
C THR A 3 0.03 -3.83 -11.61
N GLU A 4 1.34 -3.70 -11.84
CA GLU A 4 2.31 -3.54 -10.75
C GLU A 4 1.99 -2.25 -9.99
N PHE A 5 1.51 -2.39 -8.75
CA PHE A 5 1.36 -1.28 -7.83
C PHE A 5 2.70 -1.07 -7.13
N LYS A 6 3.50 -0.13 -7.64
CA LYS A 6 4.69 0.33 -6.92
C LYS A 6 4.23 1.23 -5.80
N LEU A 7 4.59 0.87 -4.57
CA LEU A 7 4.39 1.74 -3.41
C LEU A 7 5.05 3.10 -3.71
N PRO A 8 4.30 4.20 -3.77
CA PRO A 8 4.89 5.54 -3.88
C PRO A 8 5.61 5.87 -2.57
N ASP A 9 6.59 6.78 -2.62
CA ASP A 9 7.29 7.28 -1.44
C ASP A 9 6.30 7.59 -0.30
N LEU A 10 6.48 6.92 0.84
CA LEU A 10 5.58 6.99 2.00
C LEU A 10 5.67 8.32 2.76
N GLY A 11 6.52 9.23 2.31
CA GLY A 11 6.79 10.55 2.88
C GLY A 11 8.25 10.93 2.71
N GLU A 12 8.57 12.22 2.66
CA GLU A 12 9.96 12.71 2.66
C GLU A 12 10.71 12.12 3.86
N ASN A 13 11.75 11.30 3.61
CA ASN A 13 12.60 10.58 4.59
C ASN A 13 12.11 9.20 5.08
N ILE A 14 11.03 8.64 4.54
CA ILE A 14 10.62 7.28 4.89
C ILE A 14 11.17 6.29 3.86
N ALA A 15 12.34 5.73 4.15
CA ALA A 15 13.02 4.78 3.27
C ALA A 15 12.41 3.36 3.31
N SER A 16 11.71 3.03 4.39
CA SER A 16 11.07 1.74 4.60
C SER A 16 10.00 1.87 5.68
N GLY A 17 8.84 1.28 5.43
CA GLY A 17 7.76 1.12 6.40
C GLY A 17 7.32 -0.34 6.46
N ASP A 18 6.83 -0.78 7.60
CA ASP A 18 6.32 -2.13 7.79
C ASP A 18 4.85 -2.17 7.35
N VAL A 19 4.53 -3.13 6.49
CA VAL A 19 3.15 -3.35 6.05
C VAL A 19 2.39 -4.01 7.20
N VAL A 20 1.50 -3.25 7.83
CA VAL A 20 0.69 -3.73 8.96
C VAL A 20 -0.49 -4.54 8.46
N THR A 21 -1.21 -4.02 7.46
CA THR A 21 -2.42 -4.65 6.94
C THR A 21 -2.53 -4.50 5.43
N VAL A 22 -2.77 -5.60 4.74
CA VAL A 22 -3.14 -5.63 3.33
C VAL A 22 -4.64 -5.88 3.24
N PHE A 23 -5.40 -4.87 2.80
CA PHE A 23 -6.87 -4.97 2.65
C PHE A 23 -7.29 -5.54 1.30
N VAL A 24 -6.34 -5.86 0.43
CA VAL A 24 -6.56 -6.32 -0.93
C VAL A 24 -5.85 -7.64 -1.19
N SER A 25 -6.49 -8.52 -1.95
CA SER A 25 -5.90 -9.79 -2.36
C SER A 25 -5.77 -9.85 -3.87
N GLU A 26 -4.98 -10.80 -4.36
CA GLU A 26 -4.84 -11.03 -5.79
C GLU A 26 -6.20 -11.38 -6.40
N GLY A 27 -6.65 -10.58 -7.37
CA GLY A 27 -7.95 -10.74 -8.01
C GLY A 27 -9.11 -9.98 -7.34
N ASP A 28 -8.84 -9.21 -6.28
CA ASP A 28 -9.86 -8.41 -5.61
C ASP A 28 -10.24 -7.14 -6.41
N VAL A 29 -11.49 -6.70 -6.31
CA VAL A 29 -12.03 -5.57 -7.08
C VAL A 29 -11.98 -4.30 -6.23
N VAL A 30 -10.93 -3.51 -6.44
CA VAL A 30 -10.70 -2.25 -5.73
C VAL A 30 -11.53 -1.11 -6.29
N LYS A 31 -12.15 -0.33 -5.40
CA LYS A 31 -12.99 0.84 -5.76
C LYS A 31 -12.29 2.17 -5.44
N PRO A 32 -12.62 3.27 -6.14
CA PRO A 32 -12.10 4.59 -5.80
C PRO A 32 -12.50 4.97 -4.36
N GLY A 33 -11.50 5.31 -3.54
CA GLY A 33 -11.66 5.62 -2.11
C GLY A 33 -11.51 4.41 -1.17
N GLN A 34 -11.25 3.21 -1.69
CA GLN A 34 -10.97 2.03 -0.88
C GLN A 34 -9.51 2.05 -0.39
N ALA A 35 -9.30 1.78 0.91
CA ALA A 35 -7.97 1.55 1.45
C ALA A 35 -7.41 0.23 0.90
N LEU A 36 -6.19 0.27 0.38
CA LEU A 36 -5.53 -0.89 -0.24
C LEU A 36 -4.55 -1.55 0.72
N LEU A 37 -3.68 -0.73 1.32
CA LEU A 37 -2.65 -1.12 2.26
C LEU A 37 -2.62 -0.11 3.39
N GLU A 38 -2.31 -0.59 4.58
CA GLU A 38 -1.93 0.21 5.73
C GLU A 38 -0.47 -0.08 6.05
N VAL A 39 0.32 0.98 6.07
CA VAL A 39 1.76 0.92 6.29
C VAL A 39 2.07 1.81 7.48
N GLU A 40 2.79 1.26 8.43
CA GLU A 40 3.29 2.00 9.59
C GLU A 40 4.76 2.30 9.35
N THR A 41 5.14 3.54 9.64
CA THR A 41 6.47 4.03 9.40
C THR A 41 7.02 4.55 10.71
N ASP A 42 8.09 3.92 11.19
CA ASP A 42 8.77 4.37 12.40
C ASP A 42 9.41 5.74 12.14
N LYS A 43 9.26 6.64 13.10
CA LYS A 43 9.60 8.06 12.94
C LYS A 43 11.07 8.33 13.27
#